data_AF-A0A920S844-F1
#
_entry.id   AF-A0A920S844-F1
#
_cell.length_a   1.000
_cell.length_b   1.000
_cell.length_c   1.000
_cell.angle_alpha   90.00
_cell.angle_beta   90.00
_cell.angle_gamma   90.00
#
_symmetry.space_group_name_H-M   'P 1'
#
loop_
_entity.id
_entity.type
_entity.pdbx_description
1 polymer ?
#
loop_
_entity_poly.entity_id
_entity_poly.type
_entity_poly.pdbx_seq_one_letter_code
_entity_poly.pdbx_strand_id
1 'polypeptide(L)'
;MKTLIDQGYGDKLCPSHDCICLHIHKERPDGTIPKEHDFFRSNVDQYLYIHRHVFPDLVEMGVSDETVPVCSWKTPRRFFAGS
;
A
#
# COMPACT_ATOMS: atom_id res chain seq x y z
N MET A 1 2.06 -9.31 -9.12
CA MET A 1 3.08 -8.23 -9.21
C MET A 1 4.42 -8.77 -9.72
N LYS A 2 5.03 -9.75 -9.04
CA LYS A 2 6.30 -10.39 -9.43
C LYS A 2 6.41 -10.72 -10.93
N THR A 3 5.46 -11.47 -11.49
CA THR A 3 5.48 -11.85 -12.91
C THR A 3 5.59 -10.66 -13.86
N LEU A 4 4.93 -9.53 -13.57
CA LEU A 4 5.03 -8.32 -14.40
C LEU A 4 6.40 -7.67 -14.28
N ILE A 5 6.98 -7.66 -13.08
CA ILE A 5 8.34 -7.19 -12.84
C ILE A 5 9.33 -8.04 -13.63
N ASP A 6 9.21 -9.36 -13.57
CA ASP A 6 10.09 -10.30 -14.29
C ASP A 6 9.99 -10.16 -15.81
N GLN A 7 8.82 -9.76 -16.31
CA GLN A 7 8.59 -9.45 -17.72
C GLN A 7 9.09 -8.04 -18.13
N GLY A 8 9.69 -7.28 -17.21
CA GLY A 8 10.24 -5.95 -17.48
C GLY A 8 9.24 -4.80 -17.34
N TYR A 9 8.06 -5.02 -16.77
CA TYR A 9 7.04 -3.98 -16.57
C TYR A 9 7.16 -3.23 -15.24
N GLY A 10 8.18 -3.50 -14.42
CA GLY A 10 8.31 -2.90 -13.09
C GLY A 10 8.28 -1.37 -13.09
N ASP A 11 8.84 -0.75 -14.13
CA ASP A 11 8.86 0.71 -14.29
C ASP A 11 7.50 1.31 -14.68
N LYS A 12 6.48 0.49 -14.93
CA LYS A 12 5.10 0.91 -15.23
C LYS A 12 4.14 0.71 -14.06
N LEU A 13 4.63 0.17 -12.93
CA LEU A 13 3.80 -0.14 -11.78
C LEU A 13 3.82 1.00 -10.75
N CYS A 14 2.62 1.39 -10.30
CA CYS A 14 2.39 2.29 -9.18
C CYS A 14 1.40 1.63 -8.19
N PRO A 15 1.83 0.62 -7.41
CA PRO A 15 0.94 -0.04 -6.46
C PRO A 15 0.49 0.95 -5.37
N SER A 16 -0.78 0.87 -5.00
CA SER A 16 -1.42 1.67 -3.96
C SER A 16 -2.46 0.82 -3.23
N HIS A 17 -2.88 1.28 -2.05
CA HIS A 17 -3.84 0.58 -1.20
C HIS A 17 -5.30 0.96 -1.47
N ASP A 18 -5.52 2.08 -2.17
CA ASP A 18 -6.84 2.72 -2.28
C ASP A 18 -7.49 2.93 -0.89
N CYS A 19 -6.69 3.44 0.06
CA CYS A 19 -7.06 3.47 1.47
C CYS A 19 -7.99 4.65 1.79
N ILE A 20 -9.11 4.35 2.43
CA ILE A 20 -9.93 5.36 3.12
C ILE A 20 -9.29 5.60 4.50
N CYS A 21 -8.75 6.80 4.73
CA CYS A 21 -8.08 7.14 5.99
C CYS A 21 -9.02 7.75 7.04
N LEU A 22 -10.29 8.01 6.69
CA LEU A 22 -11.30 8.60 7.56
C LEU A 22 -12.50 7.67 7.68
N HIS A 23 -12.84 7.28 8.90
CA HIS A 23 -13.94 6.36 9.17
C HIS A 23 -15.00 7.03 10.03
N ILE A 24 -16.27 6.80 9.67
CA ILE A 24 -17.40 7.24 10.49
C ILE A 24 -17.55 6.25 11.65
N HIS A 25 -17.36 6.71 12.88
CA HIS A 25 -17.65 5.90 14.05
C HIS A 25 -19.16 5.81 14.26
N LYS A 26 -19.67 4.59 14.40
CA LYS A 26 -21.07 4.35 14.72
C LYS A 26 -21.27 4.41 16.23
N GLU A 27 -22.23 5.21 16.65
CA GLU A 27 -22.73 5.22 18.02
C GLU A 27 -23.32 3.84 18.36
N ARG A 28 -23.03 3.35 19.55
CA ARG A 28 -23.61 2.10 20.08
C ARG A 28 -25.02 2.36 20.60
N PRO A 29 -25.84 1.30 20.81
CA PRO A 29 -27.18 1.46 21.38
C PRO A 29 -27.24 2.14 22.76
N ASP A 30 -26.12 2.17 23.50
CA ASP A 30 -25.99 2.82 24.81
C ASP A 30 -25.56 4.30 24.72
N GLY A 31 -25.47 4.87 23.52
CA GLY A 31 -25.05 6.24 23.28
C GLY A 31 -23.54 6.46 23.26
N THR A 32 -22.73 5.41 23.47
CA THR A 32 -21.28 5.55 23.48
C THR A 32 -20.68 5.47 22.07
N ILE A 33 -19.61 6.23 21.82
CA ILE A 33 -18.82 6.13 20.60
C ILE A 33 -17.55 5.32 20.91
N PRO A 34 -17.25 4.23 20.17
CA PRO A 34 -16.01 3.49 20.33
C PRO A 34 -14.79 4.39 20.14
N LYS A 35 -13.76 4.25 20.99
CA LYS A 35 -12.49 5.00 20.83
C LYS A 35 -11.73 4.60 19.57
N GLU A 36 -11.81 3.33 19.20
CA GLU A 36 -11.19 2.79 17.98
C GLU A 36 -12.28 2.31 17.02
N HIS A 37 -12.10 2.60 15.73
CA HIS A 37 -12.95 2.05 14.69
C HIS A 37 -12.60 0.58 14.43
N ASP A 38 -13.59 -0.27 14.13
CA ASP A 38 -13.35 -1.69 13.88
C ASP A 38 -12.37 -1.95 12.73
N PHE A 39 -12.29 -1.03 11.76
CA PHE A 39 -11.31 -1.07 10.67
C PHE A 39 -9.85 -1.21 11.15
N PHE A 40 -9.46 -0.55 12.25
CA PHE A 40 -8.09 -0.63 12.76
C PHE A 40 -7.74 -2.03 13.24
N ARG A 41 -8.73 -2.82 13.66
CA ARG A 41 -8.51 -4.19 14.17
C ARG A 41 -8.19 -5.18 13.05
N SER A 42 -8.80 -5.01 11.89
CA SER A 42 -8.62 -5.90 10.73
C SER A 42 -7.61 -5.38 9.70
N ASN A 43 -7.23 -4.10 9.77
CA ASN A 43 -6.25 -3.48 8.90
C ASN A 43 -5.17 -2.76 9.72
N VAL A 44 -4.28 -3.56 10.32
CA VAL A 44 -3.27 -3.09 11.28
C VAL A 44 -2.22 -2.21 10.61
N ASP A 45 -1.78 -2.56 9.40
CA ASP A 45 -0.72 -1.82 8.71
C ASP A 45 -1.24 -0.62 7.92
N GLN A 46 -2.51 -0.59 7.53
CA GLN A 46 -3.10 0.54 6.80
C GLN A 46 -2.25 0.94 5.58
N TYR A 47 -1.93 2.22 5.47
CA TYR A 47 -1.06 2.77 4.43
C TYR A 47 0.37 2.23 4.46
N LEU A 48 0.79 1.53 5.51
CA LEU A 48 2.12 0.92 5.61
C LEU A 48 2.20 -0.50 5.08
N TYR A 49 1.08 -1.15 4.73
CA TYR A 49 1.07 -2.56 4.33
C TYR A 49 2.04 -2.88 3.16
N ILE A 50 1.99 -2.08 2.09
CA ILE A 50 2.89 -2.26 0.94
C ILE A 50 4.37 -2.15 1.34
N HIS A 51 4.70 -1.22 2.23
CA HIS A 51 6.08 -1.03 2.68
C HIS A 51 6.56 -2.12 3.64
N ARG A 52 5.68 -2.61 4.52
CA ARG A 52 6.02 -3.60 5.56
C ARG A 52 5.97 -5.04 5.09
N HIS A 53 5.18 -5.33 4.06
CA HIS A 53 4.94 -6.71 3.60
C HIS A 53 5.22 -6.87 2.11
N VAL A 54 4.53 -6.12 1.24
CA VAL A 54 4.58 -6.38 -0.21
C VAL A 54 5.99 -6.22 -0.79
N PHE A 55 6.71 -5.14 -0.46
CA PHE A 55 8.08 -4.96 -0.97
C PHE A 55 9.08 -5.96 -0.37
N PRO A 56 9.12 -6.20 0.95
CA PRO A 56 9.93 -7.27 1.52
C PRO A 56 9.68 -8.65 0.88
N ASP A 57 8.42 -9.04 0.72
CA ASP A 57 8.07 -10.33 0.12
C ASP A 57 8.56 -10.42 -1.33
N LEU A 58 8.48 -9.32 -2.10
CA LEU A 58 9.00 -9.30 -3.47
C LEU A 58 10.52 -9.48 -3.52
N VAL A 59 11.26 -8.86 -2.60
CA VAL A 59 12.71 -9.05 -2.47
C VAL A 59 13.03 -10.50 -2.11
N GLU A 60 12.31 -11.09 -1.16
CA GLU A 60 12.45 -12.51 -0.81
C GLU A 60 12.17 -13.43 -2.01
N MET A 61 11.21 -13.06 -2.86
CA MET A 61 10.91 -13.74 -4.13
C MET A 61 11.96 -13.49 -5.24
N GLY A 62 13.05 -12.77 -4.96
CA GLY A 62 14.16 -12.54 -5.89
C GLY A 62 14.00 -11.32 -6.80
N VAL A 63 13.10 -10.38 -6.47
CA VAL A 63 13.09 -9.06 -7.12
C VAL A 63 14.29 -8.26 -6.62
N SER A 64 15.01 -7.60 -7.53
CA SER A 64 16.10 -6.69 -7.16
C SER A 64 15.61 -5.57 -6.24
N ASP A 65 16.35 -5.27 -5.18
CA ASP A 65 16.11 -4.15 -4.26
C ASP A 65 15.94 -2.82 -5.01
N GLU A 66 16.59 -2.66 -6.16
CA GLU A 66 16.48 -1.45 -7.00
C GLU A 66 15.07 -1.24 -7.58
N THR A 67 14.25 -2.30 -7.67
CA THR A 67 12.87 -2.24 -8.16
C THR A 67 11.94 -1.60 -7.15
N VAL A 68 12.21 -1.73 -5.85
CA VAL A 68 11.39 -1.15 -4.77
C VAL A 68 11.24 0.37 -4.93
N PRO A 69 12.32 1.18 -5.03
CA PRO A 69 12.18 2.62 -5.24
C PRO A 69 11.57 2.97 -6.60
N VAL A 70 11.71 2.10 -7.61
CA VAL A 70 11.05 2.28 -8.91
C VAL A 70 9.53 2.27 -8.75
N CYS A 71 8.97 1.20 -8.19
CA CYS A 71 7.54 1.06 -7.98
C CYS A 71 7.00 2.00 -6.87
N SER A 72 7.82 2.33 -5.86
CA SER A 72 7.37 3.12 -4.70
C SER A 72 7.26 4.61 -4.98
N TRP A 73 8.23 5.23 -5.69
CA TRP A 73 8.22 6.69 -5.86
C TRP A 73 8.78 7.18 -7.19
N LYS A 74 9.71 6.48 -7.86
CA LYS A 74 10.26 6.98 -9.14
C LYS A 74 9.20 6.96 -10.24
N THR A 75 8.46 5.85 -10.39
CA THR A 75 7.39 5.76 -11.38
C THR A 75 6.25 6.72 -11.06
N PRO A 76 5.72 6.80 -9.82
CA PRO A 76 4.75 7.83 -9.47
C PRO A 76 5.24 9.24 -9.77
N ARG A 77 6.49 9.59 -9.43
CA ARG A 77 7.06 10.91 -9.72
C ARG A 77 7.03 11.21 -11.21
N ARG A 78 7.49 10.28 -12.05
CA ARG A 78 7.46 10.42 -13.52
C ARG A 78 6.03 10.55 -14.05
N PHE A 79 5.13 9.69 -13.58
CA PHE A 79 3.74 9.66 -14.02
C PHE A 79 3.00 10.96 -13.71
N PHE A 80 3.13 11.49 -12.49
CA PHE A 80 2.44 12.71 -12.07
C PHE A 80 3.15 14.00 -12.51
N ALA A 81 4.47 13.99 -12.73
CA ALA A 81 5.22 15.15 -13.22
C ALA A 81 5.15 15.33 -14.75
N GLY A 82 4.71 14.32 -15.50
CA GLY A 82 4.55 14.40 -16.97
C GLY A 82 5.86 14.30 -17.76
N SER A 83 6.95 13.79 -17.17
CA SER A 83 8.27 13.63 -17.81
C SER A 83 8.98 12.37 -17.34
#